data_AF-A0A9D9CD34-F1
#
_entry.id   AF-A0A9D9CD34-F1
#
_cell.length_a   1.000
_cell.length_b   1.000
_cell.length_c   1.000
_cell.angle_alpha   90.00
_cell.angle_beta   90.00
_cell.angle_gamma   90.00
#
_symmetry.space_group_name_H-M   'P 1'
#
loop_
_entity.id
_entity.type
_entity.pdbx_description
1 polymer ?
#
loop_
_entity_poly.entity_id
_entity_poly.type
_entity_poly.pdbx_seq_one_letter_code
_entity_poly.pdbx_strand_id
1 'polypeptide(L)'
;MDGEQGLTYKSYAEIFEQLCPYYMAIGMSYDDFWNGDVSMVKAYRLSYELKEKRKNQELWLQGMYFYEALCDASPLFRFSMKKGIIKPEPYLKEPYPITASEVREREERQAREREERIKAGFAAFTERMRQKKSQDSQ
;
A
#
# COMPACT_ATOMS: atom_id res chain seq x y z
N MET A 1 -38.32 43.46 0.99
CA MET A 1 -38.54 43.32 2.45
C MET A 1 -38.73 41.84 2.64
N ASP A 2 -37.62 41.11 2.57
CA ASP A 2 -37.65 39.69 2.27
C ASP A 2 -37.37 38.95 3.58
N GLY A 3 -38.48 38.48 4.15
CA GLY A 3 -38.64 37.40 5.10
C GLY A 3 -37.49 37.12 6.05
N GLU A 4 -37.68 37.52 7.31
CA GLU A 4 -36.96 37.00 8.46
C GLU A 4 -36.84 35.46 8.37
N GLN A 5 -35.62 34.96 8.23
CA GLN A 5 -35.32 33.54 8.36
C GLN A 5 -35.45 33.16 9.84
N GLY A 6 -36.67 32.82 10.26
CA GLY A 6 -36.91 32.27 11.59
C GLY A 6 -36.11 31.00 11.80
N LEU A 7 -35.37 30.92 12.90
CA LEU A 7 -34.69 29.68 13.31
C LEU A 7 -35.73 28.55 13.38
N THR A 8 -35.64 27.58 12.49
CA THR A 8 -36.45 26.36 12.55
C THR A 8 -35.82 25.42 13.60
N TYR A 9 -36.48 25.31 14.75
CA TYR A 9 -36.05 24.42 15.82
C TYR A 9 -36.57 23.02 15.52
N LYS A 10 -35.68 22.07 15.24
CA LYS A 10 -36.03 20.66 15.07
C LYS A 10 -36.26 20.02 16.43
N SER A 11 -37.21 19.10 16.50
CA SER A 11 -37.40 18.29 17.71
C SER A 11 -36.22 17.32 17.88
N TYR A 12 -35.96 16.87 19.11
CA TYR A 12 -34.94 15.84 19.35
C TYR A 12 -35.22 14.57 18.53
N ALA A 13 -36.48 14.13 18.45
CA ALA A 13 -36.89 12.97 17.65
C ALA A 13 -36.51 13.11 16.17
N GLU A 14 -36.79 14.26 15.55
CA GLU A 14 -36.43 14.52 14.15
C GLU A 14 -34.91 14.46 13.91
N ILE A 15 -34.10 14.88 14.89
CA ILE A 15 -32.64 14.81 14.82
C ILE A 15 -32.18 13.35 14.85
N PHE A 16 -32.73 12.54 15.75
CA PHE A 16 -32.38 11.11 15.85
C PHE A 16 -32.81 10.33 14.60
N GLU A 17 -33.97 10.63 14.04
CA GLU A 17 -34.43 10.04 12.78
C GLU A 17 -33.48 10.37 11.61
N GLN A 18 -32.99 11.61 11.53
CA GLN A 18 -32.01 12.01 10.51
C GLN A 18 -30.64 11.34 10.69
N LEU A 19 -30.25 11.03 11.93
CA LEU A 19 -28.97 10.40 12.24
C LEU A 19 -28.99 8.88 12.12
N CYS A 20 -30.15 8.24 12.26
CA CYS A 20 -30.30 6.79 12.20
C CYS A 20 -29.64 6.15 10.94
N PRO A 21 -29.88 6.65 9.71
CA PRO A 21 -29.23 6.10 8.51
C PRO A 21 -27.70 6.17 8.54
N TYR A 22 -27.14 7.22 9.13
CA TYR A 22 -25.69 7.41 9.23
C TYR A 22 -25.05 6.34 10.13
N TYR A 23 -25.65 6.05 11.29
CA TYR A 23 -25.12 5.01 12.18
C TYR A 23 -25.33 3.61 11.63
N MET A 24 -26.44 3.37 10.91
CA MET A 24 -26.62 2.12 10.18
C MET A 24 -25.54 1.94 9.11
N ALA A 25 -25.16 2.99 8.39
CA ALA A 25 -24.07 2.93 7.41
C ALA A 25 -22.70 2.61 8.03
N ILE A 26 -22.46 3.06 9.27
CA ILE A 26 -21.24 2.74 10.04
C ILE A 26 -21.22 1.27 10.49
N GLY A 27 -22.39 0.64 10.60
CA GLY A 27 -22.57 -0.76 11.00
C GLY A 27 -23.27 -0.94 12.36
N MET A 28 -23.93 0.09 12.90
CA MET A 28 -24.79 -0.05 14.07
C MET A 28 -26.14 -0.66 13.68
N SER A 29 -26.66 -1.60 14.46
CA SER A 29 -27.99 -2.15 14.20
C SER A 29 -29.09 -1.13 14.57
N TYR A 30 -30.27 -1.26 13.93
CA TYR A 30 -31.41 -0.40 14.24
C TYR A 30 -31.82 -0.53 15.72
N ASP A 31 -31.80 -1.75 16.26
CA ASP A 31 -32.15 -2.01 17.65
C ASP A 31 -31.14 -1.38 18.62
N ASP A 32 -29.83 -1.50 18.35
CA ASP A 32 -28.79 -0.85 19.16
C ASP A 32 -28.90 0.67 19.16
N PHE A 33 -29.35 1.28 18.05
CA PHE A 33 -29.49 2.72 17.94
C PHE A 33 -30.65 3.27 18.78
N TRP A 34 -31.79 2.58 18.79
CA TRP A 34 -33.00 3.03 19.49
C TRP A 34 -33.11 2.53 20.93
N ASN A 35 -32.70 1.28 21.17
CA ASN A 35 -32.90 0.57 22.44
C ASN A 35 -31.58 0.32 23.19
N GLY A 36 -30.43 0.50 22.54
CA GLY A 36 -29.12 0.29 23.14
C GLY A 36 -28.64 1.43 24.04
N ASP A 37 -27.45 1.25 24.62
CA ASP A 37 -26.81 2.29 25.42
C ASP A 37 -26.31 3.44 24.54
N VAL A 38 -26.64 4.68 24.94
CA VAL A 38 -26.20 5.92 24.30
C VAL A 38 -24.68 6.00 24.18
N SER A 39 -23.93 5.34 25.07
CA SER A 39 -22.46 5.27 25.00
C SER A 39 -21.95 4.52 23.75
N MET A 40 -22.72 3.56 23.21
CA MET A 40 -22.34 2.76 22.04
C MET A 40 -22.15 3.63 20.80
N VAL A 41 -22.95 4.69 20.67
CA VAL A 41 -22.83 5.68 19.58
C VAL A 41 -21.41 6.24 19.47
N LYS A 42 -20.74 6.48 20.61
CA LYS A 42 -19.35 6.95 20.64
C LYS A 42 -18.39 5.86 20.18
N ALA A 43 -18.60 4.62 20.61
CA ALA A 43 -17.77 3.49 20.21
C ALA A 43 -17.86 3.22 18.71
N TYR A 44 -19.05 3.25 18.12
CA TYR A 44 -19.24 3.08 16.68
C TYR A 44 -18.58 4.20 15.87
N ARG A 45 -18.68 5.46 16.29
CA ARG A 45 -17.96 6.58 15.66
C ARG A 45 -16.45 6.37 15.68
N LEU A 46 -15.89 6.03 16.84
CA LEU A 46 -14.45 5.75 16.95
C LEU A 46 -14.03 4.58 16.06
N SER A 47 -14.85 3.52 16.00
CA SER A 47 -14.59 2.37 15.13
C SER A 47 -14.57 2.76 13.66
N TYR A 48 -15.47 3.67 13.25
CA TYR A 48 -15.53 4.20 11.88
C TYR A 48 -14.28 5.01 11.54
N GLU A 49 -13.87 5.92 12.42
CA GLU A 49 -12.65 6.71 12.23
C GLU A 49 -11.40 5.82 12.10
N LEU A 50 -11.31 4.74 12.91
CA LEU A 50 -10.21 3.78 12.80
C LEU A 50 -10.23 3.02 11.47
N LYS A 51 -11.42 2.64 10.98
CA LYS A 51 -11.58 2.01 9.65
C LYS A 51 -11.18 2.97 8.53
N GLU A 52 -11.58 4.24 8.59
CA GLU A 52 -11.20 5.25 7.61
C GLU A 52 -9.68 5.49 7.60
N LYS A 53 -9.06 5.60 8.78
CA LYS A 53 -7.59 5.75 8.89
C LYS A 53 -6.86 4.56 8.29
N ARG A 54 -7.32 3.33 8.56
CA ARG A 54 -6.75 2.12 7.95
C ARG A 54 -6.91 2.13 6.43
N LYS A 55 -8.11 2.44 5.94
CA LYS A 55 -8.39 2.53 4.50
C LYS A 55 -7.51 3.57 3.80
N ASN A 56 -7.27 4.72 4.45
CA ASN A 56 -6.37 5.73 3.91
C ASN A 56 -4.93 5.22 3.78
N GLN A 57 -4.43 4.47 4.79
CA GLN A 57 -3.10 3.85 4.73
C GLN A 57 -3.03 2.79 3.63
N GLU A 58 -4.05 1.95 3.49
CA GLU A 58 -4.14 0.92 2.44
C GLU A 58 -4.14 1.54 1.04
N LEU A 59 -4.94 2.59 0.82
CA LEU A 59 -4.99 3.32 -0.46
C LEU A 59 -3.66 4.02 -0.77
N TRP A 60 -2.97 4.53 0.25
CA TRP A 60 -1.66 5.15 0.06
C TRP A 60 -0.62 4.11 -0.37
N LEU A 61 -0.61 2.94 0.27
CA LEU A 61 0.24 1.81 -0.14
C LEU A 61 -0.10 1.33 -1.56
N GLN A 62 -1.39 1.24 -1.89
CA GLN A 62 -1.83 0.91 -3.25
C GLN A 62 -1.36 1.94 -4.28
N GLY A 63 -1.40 3.22 -3.94
CA GLY A 63 -0.88 4.31 -4.78
C GLY A 63 0.62 4.15 -5.06
N MET A 64 1.40 3.72 -4.07
CA MET A 64 2.82 3.40 -4.26
C MET A 64 3.01 2.24 -5.25
N TYR A 65 2.23 1.15 -5.13
CA TYR A 65 2.29 0.03 -6.08
C TYR A 65 1.92 0.42 -7.51
N PHE A 66 0.92 1.30 -7.68
CA PHE A 66 0.54 1.82 -8.99
C PHE A 66 1.60 2.75 -9.58
N TYR A 67 2.17 3.62 -8.76
CA TYR A 67 3.25 4.52 -9.17
C TYR A 67 4.43 3.73 -9.73
N GLU A 68 4.87 2.70 -8.99
CA GLU A 68 5.95 1.82 -9.42
C GLU A 68 5.62 1.09 -10.73
N ALA A 69 4.41 0.51 -10.85
CA ALA A 69 3.97 -0.14 -12.07
C ALA A 69 3.97 0.79 -13.29
N LEU A 70 3.61 2.07 -13.09
CA LEU A 70 3.65 3.09 -14.14
C LEU A 70 5.09 3.44 -14.53
N CYS A 71 6.01 3.51 -13.56
CA CYS A 71 7.43 3.69 -13.82
C CYS A 71 8.02 2.51 -14.61
N ASP A 72 7.70 1.28 -14.24
CA ASP A 72 8.13 0.07 -14.96
C ASP A 72 7.57 0.00 -16.38
N ALA A 73 6.34 0.49 -16.56
CA ALA A 73 5.67 0.60 -17.86
C ALA A 73 6.11 1.83 -18.66
N SER A 74 6.87 2.77 -18.09
CA SER A 74 7.31 4.00 -18.75
C SER A 74 8.00 3.78 -20.13
N PRO A 75 8.76 2.69 -20.37
CA PRO A 75 9.36 2.44 -21.67
C PRO A 75 8.33 2.19 -22.79
N LEU A 76 7.11 1.77 -22.45
CA LEU A 76 6.02 1.56 -23.40
C LEU A 76 5.43 2.88 -23.93
N PHE A 77 5.48 3.94 -23.12
CA PHE A 77 4.87 5.24 -23.45
C PHE A 77 5.84 6.19 -24.17
N ARG A 78 6.97 5.67 -24.67
CA ARG A 78 7.95 6.46 -25.43
C ARG A 78 7.44 6.70 -26.87
N PHE A 79 6.78 7.83 -27.10
CA PHE A 79 6.18 8.22 -28.39
C PHE A 79 7.16 8.51 -29.56
N SER A 80 8.47 8.17 -29.46
CA SER A 80 9.44 8.55 -30.50
C SER A 80 10.65 7.61 -30.68
N MET A 81 10.70 7.03 -31.89
CA MET A 81 11.85 6.83 -32.79
C MET A 81 12.94 5.77 -32.52
N LYS A 82 12.61 4.55 -32.06
CA LYS A 82 13.38 3.36 -32.50
C LYS A 82 12.44 2.18 -32.73
N LYS A 83 12.42 1.63 -33.96
CA LYS A 83 11.64 0.43 -34.31
C LYS A 83 12.18 -0.78 -33.54
N GLY A 84 11.45 -1.20 -32.51
CA GLY A 84 11.71 -2.42 -31.75
C GLY A 84 10.62 -2.65 -30.70
N ILE A 85 10.38 -3.91 -30.34
CA ILE A 85 9.50 -4.28 -29.23
C ILE A 85 10.24 -3.93 -27.94
N ILE A 86 9.88 -2.80 -27.32
CA ILE A 86 10.42 -2.39 -26.02
C ILE A 86 9.66 -3.20 -24.96
N LYS A 87 10.38 -4.04 -24.21
CA LYS A 87 9.80 -4.77 -23.08
C LYS A 87 9.77 -3.85 -21.86
N PRO A 88 8.67 -3.83 -21.08
CA PRO A 88 8.64 -3.10 -19.82
C PRO A 88 9.65 -3.71 -18.84
N GLU A 89 10.07 -2.91 -17.85
CA GLU A 89 10.85 -3.45 -16.75
C GLU A 89 10.00 -4.44 -15.95
N PRO A 90 10.59 -5.51 -15.39
CA PRO A 90 9.84 -6.51 -14.65
C PRO A 90 9.33 -5.93 -13.34
N TYR A 91 8.03 -6.09 -13.09
CA TYR A 91 7.38 -5.66 -11.85
C TYR A 91 7.99 -6.35 -10.61
N LEU A 92 7.68 -5.78 -9.44
CA LEU A 92 8.10 -6.31 -8.14
C LEU A 92 7.73 -7.78 -8.00
N LYS A 93 8.72 -8.57 -7.58
CA LYS A 93 8.58 -10.02 -7.33
C LYS A 93 7.92 -10.31 -5.99
N GLU A 94 7.99 -9.37 -5.06
CA GLU A 94 7.53 -9.52 -3.69
C GLU A 94 6.94 -8.19 -3.17
N PRO A 95 5.96 -8.24 -2.25
CA PRO A 95 5.39 -7.05 -1.63
C PRO A 95 6.42 -6.18 -0.88
N TYR A 96 6.08 -4.92 -0.63
CA TYR A 96 6.84 -4.07 0.29
C TYR A 96 6.71 -4.59 1.73
N PRO A 97 7.82 -4.63 2.49
CA PRO A 97 7.78 -4.95 3.90
C PRO A 97 7.08 -3.82 4.65
N ILE A 98 6.14 -4.17 5.52
CA ILE A 98 5.39 -3.20 6.33
C ILE A 98 5.99 -3.15 7.74
N THR A 99 6.46 -4.30 8.25
CA THR A 99 6.99 -4.43 9.61
C THR A 99 8.51 -4.33 9.65
N ALA A 100 9.08 -3.76 10.71
CA ALA A 100 10.53 -3.67 10.88
C ALA A 100 11.25 -5.05 10.88
N SER A 101 10.58 -6.11 11.35
CA SER A 101 11.10 -7.48 11.26
C SER A 101 11.21 -7.96 9.82
N GLU A 102 10.20 -7.68 8.99
CA GLU A 102 10.18 -8.05 7.57
C GLU A 102 11.27 -7.30 6.79
N VAL A 103 11.52 -6.03 7.14
CA VAL A 103 12.62 -5.24 6.57
C VAL A 103 13.95 -5.90 6.87
N ARG A 104 14.23 -6.24 8.14
CA ARG A 104 15.48 -6.89 8.56
C ARG A 104 15.68 -8.23 7.88
N GLU A 105 14.64 -9.07 7.86
CA GLU A 105 14.72 -10.40 7.21
C GLU A 105 15.03 -10.27 5.72
N ARG A 106 14.41 -9.31 5.04
CA ARG A 106 14.70 -9.01 3.63
C ARG A 106 16.13 -8.52 3.44
N GLU A 107 16.61 -7.60 4.28
CA GLU A 107 17.99 -7.09 4.21
C GLU A 107 19.02 -8.20 4.42
N GLU A 108 18.79 -9.07 5.40
CA GLU A 108 19.64 -10.23 5.66
C GLU A 108 19.62 -11.22 4.49
N ARG A 109 18.44 -11.52 3.92
CA ARG A 109 18.32 -12.40 2.73
C ARG A 109 19.10 -11.80 1.56
N GLN A 110 18.93 -10.50 1.30
CA GLN A 110 19.67 -9.83 0.25
C GLN A 110 21.18 -9.77 0.53
N ALA A 111 21.61 -9.64 1.79
CA ALA A 111 23.02 -9.68 2.16
C ALA A 111 23.63 -11.05 1.89
N ARG A 112 22.94 -12.13 2.30
CA ARG A 112 23.35 -13.52 2.02
C ARG A 112 23.45 -13.79 0.52
N GLU A 113 22.45 -13.40 -0.26
CA GLU A 113 22.48 -13.55 -1.73
C GLU A 113 23.62 -12.75 -2.38
N ARG A 114 23.91 -11.54 -1.88
CA ARG A 114 25.04 -10.73 -2.35
C ARG A 114 26.37 -11.39 -2.06
N GLU A 115 26.56 -11.91 -0.84
CA GLU A 115 27.78 -12.63 -0.47
C GLU A 115 28.01 -13.87 -1.33
N GLU A 116 26.97 -14.67 -1.55
CA GLU A 116 27.05 -15.86 -2.40
C GLU A 116 27.42 -15.50 -3.85
N ARG A 117 26.83 -14.44 -4.41
CA ARG A 117 27.18 -13.94 -5.75
C ARG A 117 28.63 -13.46 -5.83
N ILE A 118 29.11 -12.76 -4.81
CA ILE A 118 30.51 -12.30 -4.75
C ILE A 118 31.46 -13.49 -4.67
N LYS A 119 31.16 -14.48 -3.80
CA LYS A 119 31.96 -15.72 -3.68
C LYS A 119 32.01 -16.50 -4.99
N ALA A 120 30.86 -16.68 -5.66
CA ALA A 120 30.79 -17.36 -6.95
C ALA A 120 31.57 -16.60 -8.05
N GLY A 121 31.43 -15.27 -8.10
CA GLY A 121 32.17 -14.43 -9.04
C GLY A 121 33.68 -14.49 -8.80
N PHE A 122 34.11 -14.48 -7.54
CA PHE A 122 35.52 -14.64 -7.17
C PHE A 122 36.05 -16.03 -7.55
N ALA A 123 35.30 -17.09 -7.26
CA ALA A 123 35.67 -18.46 -7.63
C ALA A 123 35.87 -18.57 -9.16
N ALA A 124 34.89 -18.11 -9.95
CA ALA A 124 34.98 -18.11 -11.41
C ALA A 124 36.17 -17.26 -11.94
N PHE A 125 36.48 -16.14 -11.29
CA PHE A 125 37.64 -15.33 -11.63
C PHE A 125 38.96 -16.07 -11.35
N THR A 126 39.09 -16.70 -10.17
CA THR A 126 40.30 -17.47 -9.81
C THR A 126 40.53 -18.65 -10.75
N GLU A 127 39.46 -19.32 -11.18
CA GLU A 127 39.53 -20.44 -12.10
C GLU A 127 40.01 -20.01 -13.49
N ARG A 128 39.48 -18.87 -14.02
CA ARG A 128 39.98 -18.27 -15.25
C ARG A 128 41.46 -17.88 -15.17
N MET A 129 41.89 -17.31 -14.05
CA MET A 129 43.30 -16.93 -13.84
C MET A 129 44.22 -18.14 -13.79
N ARG A 130 43.76 -19.26 -13.21
CA ARG A 130 44.51 -20.52 -13.19
C ARG A 130 44.65 -21.12 -14.59
N GLN A 131 43.59 -21.13 -15.38
CA GLN A 131 43.62 -21.60 -16.77
C GLN A 131 44.58 -20.78 -17.65
N LYS A 132 44.64 -19.45 -17.43
CA LYS A 132 45.57 -18.57 -18.16
C LYS A 132 47.03 -18.84 -17.80
N LYS A 133 47.35 -19.01 -16.51
CA LYS A 133 48.72 -19.37 -16.08
C LYS A 133 49.20 -20.74 -16.58
N SER A 134 48.29 -21.72 -16.73
CA SER A 134 48.66 -23.01 -17.33
C SER A 134 48.92 -22.95 -18.83
N GLN A 135 48.33 -21.97 -19.54
CA GLN A 135 48.61 -21.73 -20.95
C GLN A 135 49.92 -20.95 -21.16
N ASP A 136 50.30 -20.08 -20.23
CA ASP A 136 51.55 -19.29 -20.30
C ASP A 136 52.81 -20.07 -19.85
N SER A 137 52.68 -21.30 -19.32
CA SER A 137 53.79 -22.16 -18.87
C SER A 137 54.06 -23.38 -19.78
N GLN A 138 53.43 -23.42 -20.97
CA GLN A 138 53.78 -24.32 -22.08
C GLN A 138 54.44 -23.49 -23.20
#